data_AF-A0A968VSK5-F1
#
_entry.id   AF-A0A968VSK5-F1
#
_cell.length_a   1.000
_cell.length_b   1.000
_cell.length_c   1.000
_cell.angle_alpha   90.00
_cell.angle_beta   90.00
_cell.angle_gamma   90.00
#
_symmetry.space_group_name_H-M   'P 1'
#
loop_
_entity.id
_entity.type
_entity.pdbx_description
1 polymer ?
#
loop_
_entity_poly.entity_id
_entity_poly.type
_entity_poly.pdbx_seq_one_letter_code
_entity_poly.pdbx_strand_id
1 'polypeptide(L)'
;MSPANDINIEWGQLVNFLGNAQDLQDGSITSNDLVWTNSSGAVLAEGPTFATSELPIGTNVITLTAYNSAGLEASTSVTVIVGDDLSDPGPTLAVAPAAVSWSVAPGATAALSATLSINNSGGGTLNWTASSDAEWLTLDTAEGSAPATLALRADPSGFAANSTNNATITLRAVDTGGNTLETITVPVSVYVGNPGYDEPARPSAQRFLYLPMVRR
;
A
#
# COMPACT_ATOMS: atom_id res chain seq x y z
N MET A 1 -34.41 -0.49 -21.03
CA MET A 1 -34.13 0.24 -19.77
C MET A 1 -32.63 0.22 -19.53
N SER A 2 -32.12 1.30 -18.93
CA SER A 2 -30.76 1.41 -18.37
C SER A 2 -30.89 1.72 -16.87
N PRO A 3 -29.99 1.24 -16.00
CA PRO A 3 -28.85 0.36 -16.30
C PRO A 3 -29.25 -1.06 -16.73
N ALA A 4 -28.28 -1.89 -17.08
CA ALA A 4 -28.51 -3.32 -17.29
C ALA A 4 -28.97 -3.99 -15.98
N ASN A 5 -29.62 -5.14 -16.09
CA ASN A 5 -30.00 -5.93 -14.92
C ASN A 5 -28.76 -6.50 -14.21
N ASP A 6 -28.84 -6.59 -12.88
CA ASP A 6 -27.83 -7.17 -12.00
C ASP A 6 -26.46 -6.46 -12.04
N ILE A 7 -26.46 -5.14 -12.26
CA ILE A 7 -25.24 -4.34 -12.11
C ILE A 7 -24.78 -4.32 -10.65
N ASN A 8 -23.46 -4.32 -10.45
CA ASN A 8 -22.84 -4.16 -9.14
C ASN A 8 -22.25 -2.75 -9.05
N ILE A 9 -22.54 -2.04 -7.96
CA ILE A 9 -22.02 -0.70 -7.68
C ILE A 9 -21.63 -0.59 -6.22
N GLU A 10 -20.82 0.40 -5.89
CA GLU A 10 -20.51 0.73 -4.50
C GLU A 10 -21.52 1.71 -3.92
N TRP A 11 -21.72 1.65 -2.60
CA TRP A 11 -22.56 2.62 -1.89
C TRP A 11 -22.11 4.06 -2.18
N GLY A 12 -23.08 4.94 -2.50
CA GLY A 12 -22.83 6.32 -2.89
C GLY A 12 -22.46 6.53 -4.36
N GLN A 13 -22.31 5.46 -5.15
CA GLN A 13 -22.08 5.57 -6.59
C GLN A 13 -23.34 6.11 -7.29
N LEU A 14 -23.16 7.16 -8.11
CA LEU A 14 -24.25 7.72 -8.91
C LEU A 14 -24.66 6.75 -10.03
N VAL A 15 -25.94 6.40 -10.09
CA VAL A 15 -26.53 5.57 -11.13
C VAL A 15 -27.50 6.39 -11.97
N ASN A 16 -27.38 6.30 -13.29
CA ASN A 16 -28.31 6.91 -14.23
C ASN A 16 -29.31 5.88 -14.75
N PHE A 17 -30.58 6.14 -14.50
CA PHE A 17 -31.70 5.35 -15.00
C PHE A 17 -32.31 6.00 -16.22
N LEU A 18 -32.54 5.21 -17.27
CA LEU A 18 -33.20 5.66 -18.49
C LEU A 18 -34.24 4.61 -18.92
N GLY A 19 -35.42 5.09 -19.26
CA GLY A 19 -36.54 4.27 -19.71
C GLY A 19 -37.40 5.01 -20.72
N ASN A 20 -37.95 4.25 -21.65
CA ASN A 20 -38.85 4.73 -22.68
C ASN A 20 -39.99 3.72 -22.80
N ALA A 21 -41.19 4.21 -23.09
CA ALA A 21 -42.34 3.36 -23.35
C ALA A 21 -43.09 3.85 -24.59
N GLN A 22 -43.68 2.91 -25.31
CA GLN A 22 -44.48 3.17 -26.50
C GLN A 22 -45.82 2.45 -26.36
N ASP A 23 -46.87 3.14 -26.74
CA ASP A 23 -48.21 2.60 -26.92
C ASP A 23 -48.56 2.62 -28.42
N LEU A 24 -49.22 1.58 -28.91
CA LEU A 24 -49.51 1.46 -30.36
C LEU A 24 -50.58 2.45 -30.84
N GLN A 25 -51.41 2.94 -29.92
CA GLN A 25 -52.50 3.88 -30.20
C GLN A 25 -52.05 5.32 -29.97
N ASP A 26 -51.28 5.57 -28.91
CA ASP A 26 -50.90 6.91 -28.45
C ASP A 26 -49.47 7.31 -28.84
N GLY A 27 -48.64 6.38 -29.30
CA GLY A 27 -47.25 6.62 -29.65
C GLY A 27 -46.33 6.63 -28.42
N SER A 28 -45.39 7.56 -28.35
CA SER A 28 -44.46 7.61 -27.21
C SER A 28 -45.16 8.08 -25.95
N ILE A 29 -45.06 7.31 -24.87
CA ILE A 29 -45.53 7.71 -23.54
C ILE A 29 -44.60 8.81 -23.00
N THR A 30 -45.18 9.86 -22.41
CA THR A 30 -44.45 11.09 -22.03
C THR A 30 -44.08 11.12 -20.54
N SER A 31 -43.33 12.15 -20.13
CA SER A 31 -42.67 12.19 -18.82
C SER A 31 -43.58 12.00 -17.60
N ASN A 32 -44.81 12.53 -17.61
CA ASN A 32 -45.69 12.46 -16.44
C ASN A 32 -46.36 11.09 -16.26
N ASP A 33 -46.29 10.23 -17.28
CA ASP A 33 -46.90 8.91 -17.27
C ASP A 33 -45.85 7.81 -17.05
N LEU A 34 -44.60 8.19 -16.78
CA LEU A 34 -43.48 7.30 -16.47
C LEU A 34 -43.11 7.46 -15.01
N VAL A 35 -43.36 6.44 -14.19
CA VAL A 35 -43.14 6.47 -12.74
C VAL A 35 -42.11 5.42 -12.35
N TRP A 36 -41.05 5.84 -11.67
CA TRP A 36 -40.03 4.97 -11.12
C TRP A 36 -40.29 4.68 -9.65
N THR A 37 -40.24 3.42 -9.25
CA THR A 37 -40.47 2.97 -7.87
C THR A 37 -39.37 2.03 -7.38
N ASN A 38 -39.15 1.98 -6.08
CA ASN A 38 -38.28 0.97 -5.45
C ASN A 38 -39.06 -0.31 -5.09
N SER A 39 -38.37 -1.29 -4.51
CA SER A 39 -38.95 -2.57 -4.07
C SER A 39 -40.07 -2.45 -3.02
N SER A 40 -40.16 -1.33 -2.30
CA SER A 40 -41.25 -1.05 -1.36
C SER A 40 -42.47 -0.38 -2.02
N GLY A 41 -42.38 -0.05 -3.31
CA GLY A 41 -43.40 0.70 -4.04
C GLY A 41 -43.34 2.22 -3.84
N ALA A 42 -42.31 2.73 -3.16
CA ALA A 42 -42.12 4.17 -3.00
C ALA A 42 -41.66 4.79 -4.32
N VAL A 43 -42.28 5.91 -4.69
CA VAL A 43 -41.92 6.67 -5.90
C VAL A 43 -40.54 7.33 -5.71
N LEU A 44 -39.63 7.04 -6.63
CA LEU A 44 -38.28 7.61 -6.68
C LEU A 44 -38.22 8.83 -7.60
N ALA A 45 -38.91 8.77 -8.74
CA ALA A 45 -38.93 9.84 -9.73
C ALA A 45 -40.07 9.64 -10.74
N GLU A 46 -40.39 10.70 -11.48
CA GLU A 46 -41.20 10.67 -12.69
C GLU A 46 -40.34 11.07 -13.90
N GLY A 47 -40.70 10.57 -15.08
CA GLY A 47 -40.03 10.90 -16.34
C GLY A 47 -39.19 9.79 -16.95
N PRO A 48 -38.65 10.02 -18.16
CA PRO A 48 -37.86 9.03 -18.89
C PRO A 48 -36.48 8.77 -18.27
N THR A 49 -36.00 9.65 -17.38
CA THR A 49 -34.68 9.54 -16.77
C THR A 49 -34.69 10.01 -15.33
N PHE A 50 -33.92 9.35 -14.46
CA PHE A 50 -33.56 9.87 -13.15
C PHE A 50 -32.18 9.38 -12.76
N ALA A 51 -31.54 10.03 -11.78
CA ALA A 51 -30.26 9.60 -11.25
C ALA A 51 -30.28 9.63 -9.73
N THR A 52 -29.64 8.66 -9.08
CA THR A 52 -29.54 8.60 -7.63
C THR A 52 -28.23 7.95 -7.20
N SER A 53 -27.69 8.41 -6.07
CA SER A 53 -26.58 7.81 -5.33
C SER A 53 -27.02 7.30 -3.96
N GLU A 54 -28.33 7.26 -3.70
CA GLU A 54 -28.91 6.99 -2.38
C GLU A 54 -29.51 5.59 -2.26
N LEU A 55 -29.16 4.67 -3.17
CA LEU A 55 -29.62 3.29 -3.09
C LEU A 55 -29.04 2.62 -1.82
N PRO A 56 -29.87 2.01 -0.97
CA PRO A 56 -29.42 1.23 0.18
C PRO A 56 -28.46 0.10 -0.21
N ILE A 57 -27.60 -0.31 0.73
CA ILE A 57 -26.75 -1.49 0.58
C ILE A 57 -27.62 -2.75 0.39
N GLY A 58 -27.21 -3.62 -0.51
CA GLY A 58 -27.88 -4.86 -0.88
C GLY A 58 -28.59 -4.81 -2.22
N THR A 59 -29.56 -5.71 -2.40
CA THR A 59 -30.29 -5.86 -3.66
C THR A 59 -31.43 -4.84 -3.76
N ASN A 60 -31.34 -3.93 -4.72
CA ASN A 60 -32.35 -2.92 -5.03
C ASN A 60 -33.07 -3.27 -6.32
N VAL A 61 -34.38 -3.42 -6.27
CA VAL A 61 -35.21 -3.59 -7.47
C VAL A 61 -35.86 -2.25 -7.80
N ILE A 62 -35.57 -1.74 -8.99
CA ILE A 62 -36.09 -0.47 -9.50
C ILE A 62 -37.07 -0.77 -10.63
N THR A 63 -38.30 -0.32 -10.49
CA THR A 63 -39.38 -0.59 -11.45
C THR A 63 -39.80 0.70 -12.13
N LEU A 64 -39.86 0.70 -13.46
CA LEU A 64 -40.55 1.72 -14.24
C LEU A 64 -41.93 1.22 -14.60
N THR A 65 -42.94 2.02 -14.30
CA THR A 65 -44.31 1.82 -14.75
C THR A 65 -44.68 2.94 -15.72
N ALA A 66 -45.21 2.57 -16.87
CA ALA A 66 -45.73 3.48 -17.88
C ALA A 66 -47.25 3.40 -17.92
N TYR A 67 -47.94 4.54 -17.94
CA TYR A 67 -49.40 4.64 -18.08
C TYR A 67 -49.75 5.21 -19.45
N ASN A 68 -50.78 4.68 -20.11
CA ASN A 68 -51.31 5.29 -21.34
C ASN A 68 -52.49 6.24 -21.05
N SER A 69 -53.00 6.92 -22.08
CA SER A 69 -54.09 7.91 -21.92
C SER A 69 -55.41 7.30 -21.39
N ALA A 70 -55.58 5.98 -21.54
CA ALA A 70 -56.71 5.22 -21.01
C ALA A 70 -56.47 4.68 -19.59
N GLY A 71 -55.31 4.95 -18.98
CA GLY A 71 -54.94 4.50 -17.64
C GLY A 71 -54.48 3.04 -17.57
N LEU A 72 -54.17 2.40 -18.70
CA LEU A 72 -53.55 1.07 -18.72
C LEU A 72 -52.07 1.20 -18.38
N GLU A 73 -51.54 0.22 -17.64
CA GLU A 73 -50.15 0.20 -17.21
C GLU A 73 -49.33 -0.93 -17.84
N ALA A 74 -48.05 -0.67 -18.06
CA ALA A 74 -47.04 -1.66 -18.35
C ALA A 74 -45.77 -1.36 -17.54
N SER A 75 -45.10 -2.38 -17.02
CA SER A 75 -43.91 -2.19 -16.19
C SER A 75 -42.74 -3.08 -16.58
N THR A 76 -41.55 -2.62 -16.24
CA THR A 76 -40.30 -3.39 -16.34
C THR A 76 -39.37 -3.00 -15.19
N SER A 77 -38.45 -3.88 -14.81
CA SER A 77 -37.57 -3.66 -13.67
C SER A 77 -36.12 -3.98 -13.97
N VAL A 78 -35.24 -3.39 -13.18
CA VAL A 78 -33.82 -3.68 -13.13
C VAL A 78 -33.38 -3.89 -11.68
N THR A 79 -32.50 -4.86 -11.48
CA THR A 79 -31.83 -5.12 -10.21
C THR A 79 -30.49 -4.39 -10.18
N VAL A 80 -30.25 -3.64 -9.11
CA VAL A 80 -28.97 -2.99 -8.80
C VAL A 80 -28.48 -3.56 -7.47
N ILE A 81 -27.32 -4.19 -7.48
CA ILE A 81 -26.67 -4.74 -6.29
C ILE A 81 -25.69 -3.70 -5.78
N VAL A 82 -25.97 -3.15 -4.60
CA VAL A 82 -25.11 -2.15 -3.95
C VAL A 82 -24.26 -2.85 -2.92
N GLY A 83 -22.97 -2.93 -3.18
CA GLY A 83 -21.97 -3.35 -2.22
C GLY A 83 -21.69 -2.25 -1.19
N ASP A 84 -21.29 -2.68 -0.01
CA ASP A 84 -20.68 -1.85 1.02
C ASP A 84 -19.20 -2.20 1.17
N ASP A 85 -18.55 -2.65 0.09
CA ASP A 85 -17.14 -3.04 0.13
C ASP A 85 -16.25 -1.79 0.23
N LEU A 86 -16.30 -1.18 1.41
CA LEU A 86 -15.18 -0.53 2.03
C LEU A 86 -14.16 -1.64 2.31
N SER A 87 -13.53 -2.19 1.27
CA SER A 87 -12.37 -3.03 1.45
C SER A 87 -11.29 -2.14 2.05
N ASP A 88 -11.28 -2.04 3.39
CA ASP A 88 -10.12 -1.61 4.13
C ASP A 88 -9.02 -2.57 3.63
N PRO A 89 -7.97 -2.07 2.95
CA PRO A 89 -6.93 -2.92 2.36
C PRO A 89 -6.18 -3.74 3.42
N GLY A 90 -6.56 -3.60 4.69
CA GLY A 90 -5.92 -4.21 5.83
C GLY A 90 -4.67 -3.42 6.19
N PRO A 91 -3.98 -3.85 7.25
CA PRO A 91 -2.70 -3.26 7.59
C PRO A 91 -1.69 -3.56 6.48
N THR A 92 -0.94 -2.53 6.06
CA THR A 92 0.16 -2.64 5.08
C THR A 92 1.45 -2.23 5.76
N LEU A 93 2.45 -3.11 5.75
CA LEU A 93 3.73 -2.90 6.41
C LEU A 93 4.61 -1.97 5.58
N ALA A 94 5.05 -0.86 6.18
CA ALA A 94 6.03 0.03 5.58
C ALA A 94 7.24 0.16 6.52
N VAL A 95 8.45 -0.10 5.98
CA VAL A 95 9.70 -0.05 6.75
C VAL A 95 10.69 0.90 6.09
N ALA A 96 11.32 1.77 6.88
CA ALA A 96 12.36 2.68 6.40
C ALA A 96 13.52 2.79 7.40
N PRO A 97 14.79 2.86 6.94
CA PRO A 97 15.23 2.68 5.55
C PRO A 97 15.05 1.22 5.06
N ALA A 98 15.02 1.05 3.73
CA ALA A 98 14.87 -0.27 3.10
C ALA A 98 16.14 -1.14 3.19
N ALA A 99 17.29 -0.57 3.58
CA ALA A 99 18.54 -1.27 3.81
C ALA A 99 19.38 -0.48 4.83
N VAL A 100 20.27 -1.18 5.54
CA VAL A 100 21.22 -0.56 6.48
C VAL A 100 22.64 -0.98 6.12
N SER A 101 23.56 -0.02 6.06
CA SER A 101 24.96 -0.32 5.81
C SER A 101 25.88 0.52 6.69
N TRP A 102 26.96 -0.11 7.16
CA TRP A 102 28.04 0.55 7.89
C TRP A 102 29.39 0.24 7.25
N SER A 103 30.34 1.14 7.48
CA SER A 103 31.74 0.95 7.12
C SER A 103 32.60 1.24 8.34
N VAL A 104 33.50 0.31 8.69
CA VAL A 104 34.36 0.41 9.86
C VAL A 104 35.81 0.05 9.51
N ALA A 105 36.76 0.61 10.26
CA ALA A 105 38.16 0.26 10.12
C ALA A 105 38.42 -1.19 10.58
N PRO A 106 39.46 -1.85 10.04
CA PRO A 106 39.90 -3.16 10.52
C PRO A 106 40.15 -3.19 12.04
N GLY A 107 39.62 -4.19 12.73
CA GLY A 107 39.76 -4.35 14.18
C GLY A 107 38.81 -3.48 15.02
N ALA A 108 37.82 -2.83 14.40
CA ALA A 108 36.77 -2.11 15.15
C ALA A 108 35.97 -3.06 16.05
N THR A 109 35.72 -2.65 17.28
CA THR A 109 34.92 -3.37 18.29
C THR A 109 33.80 -2.51 18.88
N ALA A 110 33.69 -1.25 18.44
CA ALA A 110 32.62 -0.37 18.89
C ALA A 110 31.30 -0.83 18.25
N ALA A 111 30.28 -0.99 19.08
CA ALA A 111 28.95 -1.34 18.60
C ALA A 111 28.39 -0.26 17.68
N LEU A 112 27.77 -0.69 16.59
CA LEU A 112 27.13 0.16 15.59
C LEU A 112 25.63 0.19 15.84
N SER A 113 25.02 1.35 15.68
CA SER A 113 23.59 1.52 15.90
C SER A 113 22.90 2.15 14.69
N ALA A 114 21.68 1.68 14.42
CA ALA A 114 20.76 2.28 13.48
C ALA A 114 19.32 2.05 13.98
N THR A 115 18.36 2.69 13.33
CA THR A 115 16.94 2.54 13.67
C THR A 115 16.15 2.28 12.39
N LEU A 116 15.14 1.41 12.48
CA LEU A 116 14.12 1.24 11.46
C LEU A 116 12.81 1.85 11.95
N SER A 117 12.18 2.67 11.12
CA SER A 117 10.80 3.12 11.30
C SER A 117 9.87 2.07 10.71
N ILE A 118 8.90 1.63 11.51
CA ILE A 118 7.86 0.67 11.12
C ILE A 118 6.54 1.41 11.17
N ASN A 119 5.87 1.52 10.02
CA ASN A 119 4.61 2.24 9.87
C ASN A 119 3.54 1.33 9.28
N ASN A 120 2.28 1.65 9.56
CA ASN A 120 1.14 1.11 8.82
C ASN A 120 0.75 2.12 7.73
N SER A 121 0.94 1.76 6.46
CA SER A 121 0.49 2.58 5.32
C SER A 121 -0.88 2.17 4.79
N GLY A 122 -1.47 1.11 5.35
CA GLY A 122 -2.83 0.65 5.07
C GLY A 122 -3.82 1.12 6.13
N GLY A 123 -4.98 0.48 6.20
CA GLY A 123 -5.95 0.70 7.27
C GLY A 123 -5.75 -0.26 8.44
N GLY A 124 -6.72 -0.34 9.33
CA GLY A 124 -6.66 -1.17 10.54
C GLY A 124 -5.45 -0.94 11.48
N THR A 125 -5.20 -1.93 12.33
CA THR A 125 -4.05 -1.98 13.26
C THR A 125 -3.02 -2.98 12.74
N LEU A 126 -1.74 -2.58 12.72
CA LEU A 126 -0.63 -3.42 12.27
C LEU A 126 0.19 -3.88 13.49
N ASN A 127 0.09 -5.17 13.82
CA ASN A 127 1.06 -5.81 14.70
C ASN A 127 2.18 -6.41 13.85
N TRP A 128 3.38 -6.49 14.42
CA TRP A 128 4.54 -6.95 13.68
C TRP A 128 5.48 -7.79 14.54
N THR A 129 6.24 -8.68 13.87
CA THR A 129 7.37 -9.40 14.45
C THR A 129 8.63 -9.15 13.62
N ALA A 130 9.80 -9.24 14.26
CA ALA A 130 11.10 -9.00 13.64
C ALA A 130 12.13 -10.02 14.12
N SER A 131 12.98 -10.49 13.21
CA SER A 131 14.09 -11.42 13.51
C SER A 131 15.30 -11.11 12.64
N SER A 132 16.51 -11.32 13.17
CA SER A 132 17.75 -11.31 12.40
C SER A 132 18.28 -12.74 12.18
N ASP A 133 18.94 -12.98 11.05
CA ASP A 133 19.62 -14.23 10.71
C ASP A 133 21.08 -14.31 11.19
N ALA A 134 21.59 -13.27 11.86
CA ALA A 134 23.00 -13.15 12.24
C ALA A 134 23.19 -12.84 13.73
N GLU A 135 24.06 -13.60 14.40
CA GLU A 135 24.34 -13.43 15.83
C GLU A 135 25.00 -12.08 16.17
N TRP A 136 25.72 -11.48 15.22
CA TRP A 136 26.38 -10.19 15.39
C TRP A 136 25.40 -9.00 15.30
N LEU A 137 24.15 -9.23 14.90
CA LEU A 137 23.12 -8.21 14.74
C LEU A 137 21.94 -8.47 15.70
N THR A 138 21.77 -7.58 16.67
CA THR A 138 20.72 -7.67 17.69
C THR A 138 19.65 -6.61 17.49
N LEU A 139 18.41 -6.95 17.84
CA LEU A 139 17.23 -6.09 17.83
C LEU A 139 16.84 -5.80 19.29
N ASP A 140 16.37 -4.58 19.60
CA ASP A 140 15.93 -4.23 20.94
C ASP A 140 14.59 -4.88 21.33
N THR A 141 13.73 -5.15 20.35
CA THR A 141 12.52 -5.96 20.49
C THR A 141 12.33 -6.88 19.27
N ALA A 142 11.62 -7.98 19.46
CA ALA A 142 11.26 -8.92 18.40
C ALA A 142 9.80 -8.75 17.92
N GLU A 143 9.01 -7.91 18.58
CA GLU A 143 7.60 -7.69 18.26
C GLU A 143 7.10 -6.31 18.72
N GLY A 144 5.96 -5.89 18.16
CA GLY A 144 5.31 -4.64 18.53
C GLY A 144 4.07 -4.33 17.69
N SER A 145 3.61 -3.08 17.80
CA SER A 145 2.50 -2.53 17.01
C SER A 145 2.93 -1.23 16.34
N ALA A 146 2.50 -0.96 15.12
CA ALA A 146 2.89 0.23 14.38
C ALA A 146 1.95 1.42 14.67
N PRO A 147 2.46 2.68 14.62
CA PRO A 147 3.83 3.05 14.29
C PRO A 147 4.83 2.76 15.42
N ALA A 148 6.02 2.31 15.06
CA ALA A 148 7.10 1.98 15.99
C ALA A 148 8.47 2.33 15.42
N THR A 149 9.46 2.38 16.31
CA THR A 149 10.88 2.46 15.95
C THR A 149 11.59 1.24 16.53
N LEU A 150 12.29 0.50 15.69
CA LEU A 150 13.08 -0.67 16.05
C LEU A 150 14.57 -0.29 16.06
N ALA A 151 15.25 -0.47 17.20
CA ALA A 151 16.67 -0.17 17.29
C ALA A 151 17.52 -1.40 16.94
N LEU A 152 18.50 -1.19 16.08
CA LEU A 152 19.46 -2.20 15.63
C LEU A 152 20.80 -1.96 16.33
N ARG A 153 21.43 -3.05 16.78
CA ARG A 153 22.77 -3.01 17.34
C ARG A 153 23.64 -4.11 16.75
N ALA A 154 24.66 -3.70 15.98
CA ALA A 154 25.63 -4.61 15.37
C ALA A 154 26.97 -4.60 16.12
N ASP A 155 27.57 -5.77 16.31
CA ASP A 155 28.90 -5.95 16.88
C ASP A 155 29.90 -6.36 15.77
N PRO A 156 30.82 -5.48 15.34
CA PRO A 156 31.79 -5.80 14.29
C PRO A 156 32.99 -6.62 14.79
N SER A 157 33.02 -7.00 16.07
CA SER A 157 34.14 -7.70 16.68
C SER A 157 34.47 -9.01 15.96
N GLY A 158 35.73 -9.18 15.57
CA GLY A 158 36.21 -10.40 14.93
C GLY A 158 35.98 -10.49 13.42
N PHE A 159 35.38 -9.47 12.80
CA PHE A 159 35.23 -9.42 11.34
C PHE A 159 36.59 -9.30 10.63
N ALA A 160 36.75 -10.04 9.53
CA ALA A 160 37.98 -10.03 8.74
C ALA A 160 38.18 -8.67 8.03
N ALA A 161 39.43 -8.21 7.97
CA ALA A 161 39.76 -7.00 7.20
C ALA A 161 39.49 -7.20 5.70
N ASN A 162 39.07 -6.12 5.03
CA ASN A 162 38.69 -6.09 3.62
C ASN A 162 37.57 -7.09 3.27
N SER A 163 36.60 -7.25 4.17
CA SER A 163 35.45 -8.15 3.98
C SER A 163 34.12 -7.43 4.25
N THR A 164 33.04 -7.98 3.69
CA THR A 164 31.67 -7.54 3.94
C THR A 164 30.93 -8.64 4.66
N ASN A 165 30.37 -8.32 5.83
CA ASN A 165 29.49 -9.20 6.58
C ASN A 165 28.04 -8.78 6.29
N ASN A 166 27.22 -9.73 5.83
CA ASN A 166 25.83 -9.48 5.47
C ASN A 166 24.90 -10.21 6.45
N ALA A 167 23.77 -9.57 6.73
CA ALA A 167 22.67 -10.11 7.50
C ALA A 167 21.34 -9.65 6.88
N THR A 168 20.27 -10.35 7.22
CA THR A 168 18.92 -10.04 6.81
C THR A 168 18.05 -9.91 8.06
N ILE A 169 17.37 -8.77 8.18
CA ILE A 169 16.27 -8.64 9.12
C ILE A 169 14.99 -9.01 8.38
N THR A 170 14.23 -9.94 8.94
CA THR A 170 12.89 -10.30 8.45
C THR A 170 11.86 -9.65 9.35
N LEU A 171 11.04 -8.76 8.81
CA LEU A 171 9.87 -8.19 9.47
C LEU A 171 8.60 -8.80 8.90
N ARG A 172 7.66 -9.13 9.76
CA ARG A 172 6.37 -9.72 9.39
C ARG A 172 5.25 -8.88 9.98
N ALA A 173 4.30 -8.47 9.14
CA ALA A 173 2.99 -8.06 9.63
C ALA A 173 2.24 -9.30 10.11
N VAL A 174 1.62 -9.23 11.28
CA VAL A 174 0.83 -10.33 11.84
C VAL A 174 -0.58 -9.86 12.22
N ASP A 175 -1.56 -10.73 12.02
CA ASP A 175 -2.91 -10.51 12.55
C ASP A 175 -2.96 -10.75 14.07
N THR A 176 -4.15 -10.56 14.67
CA THR A 176 -4.36 -10.82 16.11
C THR A 176 -4.19 -12.28 16.52
N GLY A 177 -4.21 -13.22 15.56
CA GLY A 177 -3.96 -14.64 15.77
C GLY A 177 -2.50 -15.04 15.55
N GLY A 178 -1.61 -14.11 15.19
CA GLY A 178 -0.20 -14.35 14.90
C GLY A 178 0.08 -14.86 13.48
N ASN A 179 -0.92 -14.91 12.59
CA ASN A 179 -0.71 -15.31 11.20
C ASN A 179 0.02 -14.20 10.44
N THR A 180 0.98 -14.57 9.61
CA THR A 180 1.70 -13.60 8.78
C THR A 180 0.78 -13.08 7.66
N LEU A 181 0.59 -11.76 7.62
CA LEU A 181 -0.14 -11.06 6.56
C LEU A 181 0.79 -10.59 5.45
N GLU A 182 1.94 -10.04 5.83
CA GLU A 182 2.95 -9.50 4.92
C GLU A 182 4.35 -9.78 5.46
N THR A 183 5.35 -9.89 4.60
CA THR A 183 6.75 -10.06 5.00
C THR A 183 7.64 -9.12 4.19
N ILE A 184 8.47 -8.36 4.90
CA ILE A 184 9.50 -7.47 4.33
C ILE A 184 10.86 -7.91 4.86
N THR A 185 11.85 -7.92 3.97
CA THR A 185 13.24 -8.15 4.35
C THR A 185 14.04 -6.86 4.22
N VAL A 186 14.88 -6.58 5.22
CA VAL A 186 15.79 -5.45 5.25
C VAL A 186 17.21 -5.99 5.25
N PRO A 187 17.95 -5.88 4.14
CA PRO A 187 19.36 -6.27 4.10
C PRO A 187 20.21 -5.33 4.94
N VAL A 188 21.15 -5.92 5.66
CA VAL A 188 22.10 -5.25 6.53
C VAL A 188 23.52 -5.65 6.16
N SER A 189 24.42 -4.68 6.01
CA SER A 189 25.82 -4.97 5.68
C SER A 189 26.79 -4.15 6.52
N VAL A 190 27.90 -4.79 6.91
CA VAL A 190 29.04 -4.14 7.55
C VAL A 190 30.26 -4.41 6.71
N TYR A 191 30.80 -3.37 6.09
CA TYR A 191 32.09 -3.43 5.41
C TYR A 191 33.22 -3.11 6.39
N VAL A 192 34.24 -3.96 6.41
CA VAL A 192 35.45 -3.75 7.20
C VAL A 192 36.60 -3.45 6.27
N GLY A 193 37.10 -2.22 6.30
CA GLY A 193 38.18 -1.77 5.44
C GLY A 193 38.59 -0.34 5.77
N ASN A 194 39.79 0.04 5.36
CA ASN A 194 40.17 1.44 5.42
C ASN A 194 39.46 2.14 4.24
N PRO A 195 38.68 3.23 4.44
CA PRO A 195 38.32 4.08 3.32
C PRO A 195 39.64 4.55 2.71
N GLY A 196 39.93 4.11 1.49
CA GLY A 196 41.27 4.19 0.93
C GLY A 196 41.89 5.58 1.06
N TYR A 197 42.95 5.69 1.84
CA TYR A 197 44.04 6.59 1.47
C TYR A 197 44.92 5.78 0.52
N ASP A 198 44.63 5.85 -0.78
CA ASP A 198 45.71 5.76 -1.75
C ASP A 198 46.59 7.00 -1.50
N GLU A 199 47.59 6.90 -0.62
CA GLU A 199 48.76 7.75 -0.78
C GLU A 199 49.48 7.22 -2.02
N PRO A 200 49.50 7.93 -3.17
CA PRO A 200 50.35 7.50 -4.28
C PRO A 200 51.75 7.40 -3.72
N ALA A 201 52.35 6.22 -3.82
CA ALA A 201 53.70 5.94 -3.32
C ALA A 201 54.59 7.14 -3.60
N ARG A 202 54.99 7.87 -2.56
CA ARG A 202 56.03 8.90 -2.75
C ARG A 202 57.21 8.15 -3.36
N PRO A 203 57.66 8.48 -4.58
CA PRO A 203 58.87 7.86 -5.08
C PRO A 203 59.95 8.14 -4.04
N SER A 204 60.65 7.09 -3.62
CA SER A 204 61.77 7.19 -2.71
C SER A 204 62.68 8.31 -3.19
N ALA A 205 62.68 9.44 -2.48
CA ALA A 205 63.57 10.54 -2.79
C ALA A 205 64.99 10.03 -2.54
N GLN A 206 65.67 9.60 -3.60
CA GLN A 206 67.11 9.40 -3.58
C GLN A 206 67.73 10.75 -3.19
N ARG A 207 68.14 10.88 -1.93
CA ARG A 207 69.01 11.97 -1.48
C ARG A 207 70.35 11.79 -2.18
N PHE A 208 70.56 12.47 -3.28
CA PHE A 208 71.89 12.69 -3.82
C PHE A 208 72.63 13.67 -2.92
N LEU A 209 73.69 13.20 -2.26
CA LEU A 209 74.64 14.03 -1.53
C LEU A 209 75.61 14.63 -2.57
N TYR A 210 75.40 15.88 -2.97
CA TYR A 210 76.35 16.56 -3.86
C TYR A 210 77.54 17.08 -3.06
N LEU A 211 78.77 16.72 -3.48
CA LEU A 211 80.00 17.31 -2.94
C LEU A 211 80.06 18.82 -3.27
N PRO A 212 80.59 19.67 -2.38
CA PRO A 212 80.77 21.08 -2.69
C PRO A 212 81.87 21.26 -3.75
N MET A 213 81.59 22.08 -4.77
CA MET A 213 82.62 22.51 -5.71
C MET A 213 83.65 23.39 -4.98
N VAL A 214 84.90 22.95 -4.93
CA VAL A 214 86.03 23.78 -4.52
C VAL A 214 86.42 24.63 -5.73
N ARG A 215 86.24 25.96 -5.64
CA ARG A 215 86.93 26.89 -6.55
C ARG A 215 88.37 27.06 -6.04
N ARG A 216 89.34 26.72 -6.87
CA ARG A 216 90.66 27.36 -6.89
C ARG A 216 90.90 27.88 -8.29
#